data_AF-A0A9W8TPY1-F1
#
_entry.id   AF-A0A9W8TPY1-F1
#
_cell.length_a   1.000
_cell.length_b   1.000
_cell.length_c   1.000
_cell.angle_alpha   90.00
_cell.angle_beta   90.00
_cell.angle_gamma   90.00
#
_symmetry.space_group_name_H-M   'P 1'
#
loop_
_entity.id
_entity.type
_entity.pdbx_description
1 polymer ?
#
loop_
_entity_poly.entity_id
_entity_poly.type
_entity_poly.pdbx_seq_one_letter_code
_entity_poly.pdbx_strand_id
1 'polypeptide(L)'
;MKFTSSAAAALMATCVSAVPTKTTNQARDAVIQKRATITDAADVGYATENGGTTGGAGGTTTTVSDLASFTAAAEADDAYVIVVDGAISGGYQTRVGSNKSIIGVNGASLEGVGLYIKDQSNVIVRNIAISKVLADNGDAIGIQASTNVWVDHVELSSDMNNGKDYYDGLFDVTHASDYVTLSNSYLHDHYKASLVGHSDSNGDEDTGHLTVTYANNCT
;
A
#
# COMPACT_ATOMS: atom_id res chain seq x y z
N MET A 1 81.96 -40.37 -21.26
CA MET A 1 81.14 -39.19 -21.68
C MET A 1 80.34 -38.75 -20.48
N LYS A 2 80.47 -37.47 -20.11
CA LYS A 2 80.18 -36.92 -18.78
C LYS A 2 78.69 -36.57 -18.60
N PHE A 3 78.20 -36.84 -17.39
CA PHE A 3 76.96 -36.34 -16.78
C PHE A 3 76.85 -34.81 -16.85
N THR A 4 75.63 -34.28 -16.93
CA THR A 4 75.23 -33.10 -16.11
C THR A 4 73.72 -32.89 -16.07
N SER A 5 73.24 -32.73 -14.84
CA SER A 5 71.89 -32.43 -14.39
C SER A 5 71.37 -31.08 -14.91
N SER A 6 70.06 -31.00 -15.16
CA SER A 6 69.37 -29.70 -15.29
C SER A 6 68.73 -29.32 -13.97
N ALA A 7 69.06 -28.11 -13.53
CA ALA A 7 68.72 -27.52 -12.25
C ALA A 7 67.29 -26.97 -12.21
N ALA A 8 66.75 -26.95 -10.99
CA ALA A 8 65.48 -26.35 -10.61
C ALA A 8 65.51 -24.81 -10.79
N ALA A 9 64.41 -24.25 -11.31
CA ALA A 9 64.07 -22.85 -11.17
C ALA A 9 62.90 -22.73 -10.19
N ALA A 10 63.14 -22.04 -9.07
CA ALA A 10 62.17 -21.79 -8.02
C ALA A 10 61.06 -20.84 -8.50
N LEU A 11 59.81 -21.24 -8.29
CA LEU A 11 58.63 -20.40 -8.50
C LEU A 11 58.50 -19.43 -7.32
N MET A 12 58.81 -18.14 -7.52
CA MET A 12 58.51 -17.09 -6.55
C MET A 12 57.01 -16.75 -6.63
N ALA A 13 56.30 -17.01 -5.54
CA ALA A 13 54.91 -16.62 -5.35
C ALA A 13 54.78 -15.11 -5.15
N THR A 14 53.90 -14.46 -5.90
CA THR A 14 53.34 -13.16 -5.52
C THR A 14 51.93 -13.38 -4.99
N CYS A 15 51.80 -13.38 -3.66
CA CYS A 15 50.53 -13.29 -2.98
C CYS A 15 49.92 -11.91 -3.26
N VAL A 16 48.85 -11.86 -4.06
CA VAL A 16 48.02 -10.65 -4.17
C VAL A 16 47.24 -10.56 -2.87
N SER A 17 47.64 -9.64 -1.99
CA SER A 17 46.86 -9.29 -0.82
C SER A 17 45.62 -8.50 -1.27
N ALA A 18 44.45 -9.12 -1.24
CA ALA A 18 43.19 -8.39 -1.30
C ALA A 18 43.08 -7.58 0.01
N VAL A 19 43.37 -6.29 -0.06
CA VAL A 19 43.07 -5.38 1.06
C VAL A 19 41.56 -5.17 1.05
N PRO A 20 40.83 -5.45 2.14
CA PRO A 20 39.41 -5.12 2.20
C PRO A 20 39.25 -3.60 2.10
N THR A 21 38.56 -3.13 1.07
CA THR A 21 38.12 -1.74 0.94
C THR A 21 37.31 -1.39 2.19
N LYS A 22 37.73 -0.33 2.87
CA LYS A 22 37.05 0.17 4.06
C LYS A 22 35.64 0.61 3.66
N THR A 23 34.61 -0.12 4.10
CA THR A 23 33.23 0.33 4.00
C THR A 23 33.10 1.57 4.87
N THR A 24 33.08 2.74 4.23
CA THR A 24 32.73 3.97 4.92
C THR A 24 31.25 3.88 5.28
N ASN A 25 30.94 3.90 6.57
CA ASN A 25 29.60 4.20 7.06
C ASN A 25 29.25 5.62 6.61
N GLN A 26 28.80 5.77 5.37
CA GLN A 26 27.91 6.86 5.06
C GLN A 26 26.60 6.47 5.72
N ALA A 27 26.32 7.12 6.85
CA ALA A 27 24.95 7.31 7.24
C ALA A 27 24.27 7.96 6.03
N ARG A 28 23.60 7.14 5.21
CA ARG A 28 22.39 7.63 4.56
C ARG A 28 21.59 8.16 5.74
N ASP A 29 21.32 9.45 5.76
CA ASP A 29 20.29 10.01 6.62
C ASP A 29 19.08 9.10 6.41
N ALA A 30 18.87 8.19 7.36
CA ALA A 30 17.68 7.41 7.42
C ALA A 30 16.65 8.48 7.72
N VAL A 31 16.00 8.97 6.67
CA VAL A 31 14.77 9.73 6.81
C VAL A 31 13.89 8.78 7.59
N ILE A 32 13.83 8.99 8.91
CA ILE A 32 12.92 8.30 9.80
C ILE A 32 11.56 8.74 9.27
N GLN A 33 10.98 7.93 8.40
CA GLN A 33 9.65 8.19 7.87
C GLN A 33 8.73 8.33 9.08
N LYS A 34 7.96 9.41 9.10
CA LYS A 34 6.96 9.64 10.14
C LYS A 34 6.04 8.42 10.14
N ARG A 35 6.01 7.67 11.24
CA ARG A 35 5.03 6.59 11.42
C ARG A 35 3.63 7.20 11.38
N ALA A 36 2.68 6.51 10.77
CA ALA A 36 1.29 6.96 10.74
C ALA A 36 0.81 7.24 12.17
N THR A 37 0.23 8.42 12.38
CA THR A 37 -0.42 8.78 13.63
C THR A 37 -1.93 8.70 13.47
N ILE A 38 -2.62 8.40 14.57
CA ILE A 38 -4.09 8.29 14.59
C ILE A 38 -4.82 9.62 14.31
N THR A 39 -4.08 10.72 14.24
CA THR A 39 -4.59 12.08 14.03
C THR A 39 -4.16 12.68 12.70
N ASP A 40 -3.48 11.92 11.84
CA ASP A 40 -2.99 12.45 10.57
C ASP A 40 -4.15 12.77 9.63
N ALA A 41 -4.00 13.87 8.89
CA ALA A 41 -4.83 14.28 7.77
C ALA A 41 -3.98 14.24 6.50
N ALA A 42 -4.62 14.18 5.33
CA ALA A 42 -3.91 14.23 4.05
C ALA A 42 -3.07 15.50 3.96
N ASP A 43 -1.81 15.34 3.56
CA ASP A 43 -0.83 16.41 3.46
C ASP A 43 -0.18 16.51 2.07
N VAL A 44 -0.60 15.66 1.13
CA VAL A 44 -0.12 15.62 -0.25
C VAL A 44 -1.25 15.31 -1.23
N GLY A 45 -1.15 15.87 -2.44
CA GLY A 45 -2.00 15.53 -3.56
C GLY A 45 -3.44 16.05 -3.46
N TYR A 46 -4.26 15.61 -4.40
CA TYR A 46 -5.64 16.08 -4.52
C TYR A 46 -6.55 15.71 -3.34
N ALA A 47 -6.17 14.75 -2.50
CA ALA A 47 -6.88 14.49 -1.24
C ALA A 47 -6.78 15.66 -0.24
N THR A 48 -5.88 16.63 -0.45
CA THR A 48 -5.80 17.87 0.34
C THR A 48 -6.75 18.96 -0.14
N GLU A 49 -7.29 18.83 -1.35
CA GLU A 49 -8.19 19.78 -1.96
C GLU A 49 -9.65 19.50 -1.56
N ASN A 50 -10.60 20.31 -2.03
CA ASN A 50 -12.03 20.14 -1.73
C ASN A 50 -12.35 20.07 -0.22
N GLY A 51 -11.65 20.86 0.60
CA GLY A 51 -11.80 20.85 2.07
C GLY A 51 -10.89 19.85 2.79
N GLY A 52 -10.14 19.03 2.04
CA GLY A 52 -9.15 18.08 2.56
C GLY A 52 -9.75 16.81 3.15
N THR A 53 -8.86 15.87 3.47
CA THR A 53 -9.22 14.56 4.04
C THR A 53 -8.69 14.43 5.46
N THR A 54 -9.57 14.37 6.44
CA THR A 54 -9.25 14.23 7.88
C THR A 54 -9.65 12.87 8.46
N GLY A 55 -10.30 12.02 7.66
CA GLY A 55 -10.77 10.70 8.07
C GLY A 55 -11.71 10.77 9.28
N GLY A 56 -11.49 9.88 10.24
CA GLY A 56 -12.28 9.76 11.47
C GLY A 56 -11.92 10.73 12.59
N ALA A 57 -11.21 11.82 12.30
CA ALA A 57 -10.84 12.83 13.31
C ALA A 57 -12.07 13.32 14.09
N GLY A 58 -11.96 13.33 15.43
CA GLY A 58 -13.07 13.68 16.33
C GLY A 58 -14.07 12.55 16.60
N GLY A 59 -13.95 11.43 15.91
CA GLY A 59 -14.74 10.21 16.12
C GLY A 59 -14.18 9.29 17.21
N THR A 60 -14.85 8.15 17.39
CA THR A 60 -14.44 7.12 18.36
C THR A 60 -13.14 6.46 17.89
N THR A 61 -12.15 6.35 18.77
CA THR A 61 -10.97 5.52 18.51
C THR A 61 -11.20 4.11 19.03
N THR A 62 -11.03 3.10 18.17
CA THR A 62 -11.15 1.69 18.53
C THR A 62 -9.96 0.91 18.02
N THR A 63 -9.56 -0.14 18.74
CA THR A 63 -8.52 -1.07 18.31
C THR A 63 -9.17 -2.40 17.96
N VAL A 64 -8.83 -2.95 16.81
CA VAL A 64 -9.40 -4.18 16.26
C VAL A 64 -8.29 -5.15 15.89
N SER A 65 -8.55 -6.44 16.10
CA SER A 65 -7.59 -7.52 15.84
C SER A 65 -8.25 -8.75 15.21
N ASP A 66 -9.53 -8.64 14.81
CA ASP A 66 -10.27 -9.69 14.14
C ASP A 66 -11.23 -9.09 13.10
N LEU A 67 -11.69 -9.92 12.16
CA LEU A 67 -12.52 -9.49 11.05
C LEU A 67 -13.87 -8.92 11.52
N ALA A 68 -14.46 -9.50 12.57
CA ALA A 68 -15.79 -9.09 13.03
C ALA A 68 -15.77 -7.67 13.60
N SER A 69 -14.79 -7.37 14.47
CA SER A 69 -14.61 -6.05 15.06
C SER A 69 -14.15 -5.02 14.02
N PHE A 70 -13.27 -5.40 13.10
CA PHE A 70 -12.85 -4.55 11.99
C PHE A 70 -14.02 -4.14 11.10
N THR A 71 -14.79 -5.11 10.60
CA THR A 71 -15.96 -4.86 9.74
C THR A 71 -17.01 -4.03 10.47
N ALA A 72 -17.32 -4.35 11.74
CA ALA A 72 -18.29 -3.60 12.51
C ALA A 72 -17.92 -2.11 12.67
N ALA A 73 -16.65 -1.79 12.86
CA ALA A 73 -16.20 -0.40 12.97
C ALA A 73 -16.13 0.31 11.61
N ALA A 74 -15.67 -0.39 10.56
CA ALA A 74 -15.54 0.16 9.21
C ALA A 74 -16.89 0.48 8.55
N GLU A 75 -17.90 -0.37 8.80
CA GLU A 75 -19.25 -0.27 8.23
C GLU A 75 -20.19 0.64 9.04
N ALA A 76 -19.78 1.10 10.22
CA ALA A 76 -20.59 1.98 11.06
C ALA A 76 -20.81 3.36 10.40
N ASP A 77 -21.96 3.98 10.66
CA ASP A 77 -22.25 5.35 10.20
C ASP A 77 -21.41 6.39 10.96
N ASP A 78 -21.14 6.15 12.24
CA ASP A 78 -20.37 7.06 13.09
C ASP A 78 -18.91 7.22 12.63
N ALA A 79 -18.30 8.38 12.87
CA ALA A 79 -16.89 8.57 12.59
C ALA A 79 -16.01 7.68 13.49
N TYR A 80 -15.04 6.99 12.89
CA TYR A 80 -14.12 6.10 13.61
C TYR A 80 -12.66 6.30 13.20
N VAL A 81 -11.79 6.28 14.20
CA VAL A 81 -10.38 5.96 14.03
C VAL A 81 -10.18 4.49 14.41
N ILE A 82 -9.98 3.65 13.41
CA ILE A 82 -9.86 2.20 13.50
C ILE A 82 -8.39 1.85 13.48
N VAL A 83 -7.86 1.48 14.65
CA VAL A 83 -6.48 1.03 14.82
C VAL A 83 -6.44 -0.48 14.61
N VAL A 84 -5.79 -0.94 13.55
CA VAL A 84 -5.63 -2.37 13.25
C VAL A 84 -4.37 -2.89 13.93
N ASP A 85 -4.51 -3.82 14.86
CA ASP A 85 -3.41 -4.41 15.64
C ASP A 85 -3.26 -5.91 15.33
N GLY A 86 -2.29 -6.21 14.47
CA GLY A 86 -1.96 -7.56 14.02
C GLY A 86 -2.60 -7.96 12.69
N ALA A 87 -2.50 -9.25 12.37
CA ALA A 87 -2.99 -9.80 11.11
C ALA A 87 -4.45 -10.22 11.22
N ILE A 88 -5.30 -9.66 10.36
CA ILE A 88 -6.70 -10.03 10.18
C ILE A 88 -6.81 -10.75 8.84
N SER A 89 -7.44 -11.92 8.84
CA SER A 89 -7.64 -12.69 7.61
C SER A 89 -9.10 -13.10 7.42
N GLY A 90 -9.47 -13.32 6.16
CA GLY A 90 -10.82 -13.69 5.78
C GLY A 90 -11.01 -13.77 4.27
N GLY A 91 -12.26 -13.78 3.84
CA GLY A 91 -12.66 -13.69 2.44
C GLY A 91 -13.84 -12.74 2.35
N TYR A 92 -13.57 -11.45 2.53
CA TYR A 92 -14.63 -10.44 2.67
C TYR A 92 -14.23 -9.12 2.04
N GLN A 93 -15.19 -8.44 1.42
CA GLN A 93 -15.01 -7.07 0.96
C GLN A 93 -15.72 -6.14 1.94
N THR A 94 -14.94 -5.54 2.84
CA THR A 94 -15.44 -4.65 3.89
C THR A 94 -15.92 -3.35 3.29
N ARG A 95 -17.17 -2.97 3.54
CA ARG A 95 -17.67 -1.64 3.15
C ARG A 95 -17.12 -0.61 4.12
N VAL A 96 -16.39 0.36 3.61
CA VAL A 96 -15.83 1.42 4.45
C VAL A 96 -16.73 2.63 4.29
N GLY A 97 -17.38 3.05 5.38
CA GLY A 97 -18.24 4.24 5.42
C GLY A 97 -17.45 5.55 5.40
N SER A 98 -18.17 6.67 5.37
CA SER A 98 -17.59 8.01 5.45
C SER A 98 -16.94 8.28 6.81
N ASN A 99 -16.01 9.23 6.87
CA ASN A 99 -15.35 9.69 8.10
C ASN A 99 -14.63 8.55 8.84
N LYS A 100 -13.79 7.81 8.12
CA LYS A 100 -13.03 6.68 8.66
C LYS A 100 -11.54 6.93 8.52
N SER A 101 -10.79 6.60 9.57
CA SER A 101 -9.34 6.45 9.52
C SER A 101 -8.99 5.00 9.87
N ILE A 102 -8.61 4.19 8.90
CA ILE A 102 -8.10 2.83 9.10
C ILE A 102 -6.58 2.92 9.15
N ILE A 103 -6.00 2.66 10.33
CA ILE A 103 -4.58 2.88 10.58
C ILE A 103 -3.98 1.62 11.19
N GLY A 104 -3.07 0.98 10.48
CA GLY A 104 -2.35 -0.17 11.01
C GLY A 104 -1.27 0.24 11.99
N VAL A 105 -1.06 -0.57 13.03
CA VAL A 105 0.16 -0.53 13.84
C VAL A 105 1.15 -1.60 13.36
N ASN A 106 2.23 -1.82 14.10
CA ASN A 106 3.33 -2.67 13.65
C ASN A 106 2.87 -4.12 13.45
N GLY A 107 2.95 -4.63 12.21
CA GLY A 107 2.45 -5.96 11.86
C GLY A 107 0.98 -6.02 11.47
N ALA A 108 0.32 -4.88 11.25
CA ALA A 108 -1.05 -4.82 10.77
C ALA A 108 -1.17 -5.32 9.33
N SER A 109 -2.05 -6.30 9.10
CA SER A 109 -2.36 -6.77 7.74
C SER A 109 -3.80 -7.24 7.60
N LEU A 110 -4.30 -7.18 6.36
CA LEU A 110 -5.57 -7.71 5.89
C LEU A 110 -5.28 -8.75 4.80
N GLU A 111 -5.40 -10.04 5.10
CA GLU A 111 -5.22 -11.12 4.12
C GLU A 111 -6.58 -11.67 3.67
N GLY A 112 -6.87 -11.55 2.38
CA GLY A 112 -8.16 -11.93 1.77
C GLY A 112 -9.31 -10.98 2.10
N VAL A 113 -9.02 -9.83 2.74
CA VAL A 113 -10.00 -8.82 3.12
C VAL A 113 -9.74 -7.54 2.32
N GLY A 114 -10.68 -7.15 1.46
CA GLY A 114 -10.60 -5.93 0.64
C GLY A 114 -11.38 -4.77 1.25
N LEU A 115 -11.05 -3.55 0.84
CA LEU A 115 -11.76 -2.33 1.26
C LEU A 115 -12.57 -1.78 0.10
N TYR A 116 -13.87 -1.59 0.31
CA TYR A 116 -14.77 -1.03 -0.70
C TYR A 116 -15.39 0.27 -0.19
N ILE A 117 -14.89 1.38 -0.75
CA ILE A 117 -15.30 2.75 -0.43
C ILE A 117 -16.23 3.21 -1.54
N LYS A 118 -17.54 3.04 -1.33
CA LYS A 118 -18.57 3.33 -2.34
C LYS A 118 -19.59 4.35 -1.84
N ASP A 119 -19.81 5.40 -2.62
CA ASP A 119 -20.72 6.50 -2.27
C ASP A 119 -20.34 7.17 -0.93
N GLN A 120 -19.04 7.28 -0.64
CA GLN A 120 -18.53 7.79 0.63
C GLN A 120 -17.61 9.01 0.45
N SER A 121 -17.27 9.64 1.57
CA SER A 121 -16.28 10.71 1.58
C SER A 121 -15.42 10.71 2.84
N ASN A 122 -14.27 11.39 2.75
CA ASN A 122 -13.40 11.65 3.89
C ASN A 122 -12.90 10.36 4.56
N VAL A 123 -12.10 9.60 3.82
CA VAL A 123 -11.55 8.29 4.26
C VAL A 123 -10.02 8.30 4.19
N ILE A 124 -9.40 7.79 5.25
CA ILE A 124 -7.95 7.59 5.36
C ILE A 124 -7.67 6.10 5.55
N VAL A 125 -6.75 5.53 4.76
CA VAL A 125 -6.23 4.16 4.93
C VAL A 125 -4.71 4.23 4.97
N ARG A 126 -4.10 3.86 6.10
CA ARG A 126 -2.65 4.04 6.29
C ARG A 126 -1.93 2.94 7.04
N ASN A 127 -0.66 2.75 6.69
CA ASN A 127 0.28 1.87 7.39
C ASN A 127 -0.23 0.43 7.59
N ILE A 128 -0.81 -0.15 6.53
CA ILE A 128 -1.38 -1.50 6.56
C ILE A 128 -1.05 -2.26 5.28
N ALA A 129 -0.79 -3.56 5.41
CA ALA A 129 -0.64 -4.45 4.27
C ALA A 129 -2.00 -5.08 3.91
N ILE A 130 -2.36 -5.12 2.64
CA ILE A 130 -3.58 -5.77 2.14
C ILE A 130 -3.18 -6.73 1.04
N SER A 131 -3.59 -8.00 1.15
CA SER A 131 -3.11 -9.03 0.23
C SER A 131 -4.15 -10.09 -0.13
N LYS A 132 -4.00 -10.68 -1.32
CA LYS A 132 -4.72 -11.89 -1.78
C LYS A 132 -6.24 -11.80 -1.67
N VAL A 133 -6.82 -10.66 -2.00
CA VAL A 133 -8.29 -10.46 -1.96
C VAL A 133 -8.95 -11.26 -3.09
N LEU A 134 -9.85 -12.16 -2.72
CA LEU A 134 -10.63 -13.03 -3.62
C LEU A 134 -12.15 -12.86 -3.43
N ALA A 135 -12.57 -11.81 -2.74
CA ALA A 135 -13.99 -11.50 -2.62
C ALA A 135 -14.60 -11.18 -4.00
N ASP A 136 -15.91 -11.30 -4.15
CA ASP A 136 -16.59 -10.90 -5.39
C ASP A 136 -16.41 -9.39 -5.61
N ASN A 137 -15.89 -8.97 -6.77
CA ASN A 137 -15.37 -7.61 -7.07
C ASN A 137 -14.20 -7.17 -6.16
N GLY A 138 -13.41 -8.13 -5.69
CA GLY A 138 -12.46 -7.97 -4.59
C GLY A 138 -11.15 -7.30 -4.95
N ASP A 139 -11.19 -6.01 -5.23
CA ASP A 139 -9.98 -5.18 -5.19
C ASP A 139 -9.39 -5.16 -3.78
N ALA A 140 -8.07 -4.97 -3.66
CA ALA A 140 -7.49 -4.69 -2.34
C ALA A 140 -8.09 -3.39 -1.76
N ILE A 141 -8.20 -2.35 -2.57
CA ILE A 141 -8.92 -1.10 -2.28
C ILE A 141 -9.65 -0.64 -3.55
N GLY A 142 -10.99 -0.73 -3.52
CA GLY A 142 -11.86 -0.22 -4.57
C GLY A 142 -12.58 1.06 -4.11
N ILE A 143 -12.46 2.13 -4.87
CA ILE A 143 -13.05 3.45 -4.61
C ILE A 143 -14.02 3.80 -5.74
N GLN A 144 -15.29 3.98 -5.41
CA GLN A 144 -16.36 4.23 -6.39
C GLN A 144 -17.27 5.37 -5.91
N ALA A 145 -17.61 6.32 -6.80
CA ALA A 145 -18.48 7.45 -6.48
C ALA A 145 -18.14 8.15 -5.15
N SER A 146 -16.84 8.23 -4.84
CA SER A 146 -16.36 8.67 -3.53
C SER A 146 -15.37 9.81 -3.65
N THR A 147 -15.33 10.67 -2.63
CA THR A 147 -14.50 11.88 -2.64
C THR A 147 -13.58 11.98 -1.43
N ASN A 148 -12.45 12.67 -1.57
CA ASN A 148 -11.54 12.94 -0.46
C ASN A 148 -11.09 11.64 0.24
N VAL A 149 -10.35 10.82 -0.51
CA VAL A 149 -9.79 9.55 -0.02
C VAL A 149 -8.27 9.59 -0.07
N TRP A 150 -7.63 9.30 1.05
CA TRP A 150 -6.18 9.27 1.16
C TRP A 150 -5.70 7.88 1.58
N VAL A 151 -4.97 7.23 0.69
CA VAL A 151 -4.34 5.94 0.92
C VAL A 151 -2.83 6.17 0.98
N ASP A 152 -2.20 5.85 2.11
CA ASP A 152 -0.81 6.21 2.34
C ASP A 152 0.00 5.20 3.16
N HIS A 153 1.23 4.91 2.75
CA HIS A 153 2.07 3.89 3.37
C HIS A 153 1.36 2.51 3.45
N VAL A 154 0.64 2.13 2.40
CA VAL A 154 0.07 0.77 2.30
C VAL A 154 0.97 -0.14 1.48
N GLU A 155 0.89 -1.43 1.76
CA GLU A 155 1.48 -2.49 0.92
C GLU A 155 0.33 -3.28 0.31
N LEU A 156 0.19 -3.27 -1.01
CA LEU A 156 -0.87 -3.99 -1.71
C LEU A 156 -0.25 -5.07 -2.60
N SER A 157 -0.69 -6.31 -2.42
CA SER A 157 -0.10 -7.43 -3.16
C SER A 157 -1.03 -8.63 -3.34
N SER A 158 -0.60 -9.57 -4.17
CA SER A 158 -1.28 -10.86 -4.31
C SER A 158 -0.25 -11.98 -4.41
N ASP A 159 -0.37 -12.84 -5.42
CA ASP A 159 0.72 -13.62 -5.95
C ASP A 159 0.61 -13.72 -7.47
N MET A 160 1.71 -14.09 -8.12
CA MET A 160 1.76 -14.31 -9.57
C MET A 160 1.75 -15.80 -9.94
N ASN A 161 1.37 -16.67 -9.00
CA ASN A 161 1.34 -18.12 -9.20
C ASN A 161 0.08 -18.58 -9.95
N ASN A 162 -0.88 -17.67 -10.10
CA ASN A 162 -2.15 -17.88 -10.78
C ASN A 162 -2.24 -17.03 -12.06
N GLY A 163 -3.27 -17.28 -12.87
CA GLY A 163 -3.54 -16.47 -14.05
C GLY A 163 -3.98 -15.04 -13.71
N LYS A 164 -3.83 -14.12 -14.67
CA LYS A 164 -4.16 -12.68 -14.51
C LYS A 164 -5.59 -12.34 -14.09
N ASP A 165 -6.52 -13.30 -14.19
CA ASP A 165 -7.94 -13.14 -13.88
C ASP A 165 -8.34 -13.91 -12.61
N TYR A 166 -7.36 -14.41 -11.85
CA TYR A 166 -7.61 -15.06 -10.56
C TYR A 166 -7.83 -14.04 -9.44
N TYR A 167 -6.99 -13.01 -9.38
CA TYR A 167 -7.18 -11.81 -8.56
C TYR A 167 -7.70 -10.68 -9.46
N ASP A 168 -8.47 -9.73 -8.89
CA ASP A 168 -8.95 -8.56 -9.63
C ASP A 168 -7.94 -7.42 -9.61
N GLY A 169 -8.27 -6.21 -9.12
CA GLY A 169 -7.35 -5.08 -8.98
C GLY A 169 -6.68 -4.98 -7.61
N LEU A 170 -5.66 -4.13 -7.47
CA LEU A 170 -5.18 -3.68 -6.15
C LEU A 170 -5.80 -2.34 -5.76
N PHE A 171 -5.63 -1.30 -6.58
CA PHE A 171 -6.08 0.05 -6.26
C PHE A 171 -6.88 0.66 -7.41
N ASP A 172 -8.20 0.67 -7.26
CA ASP A 172 -9.12 1.06 -8.31
C ASP A 172 -9.93 2.31 -7.91
N VAL A 173 -10.00 3.29 -8.81
CA VAL A 173 -10.72 4.55 -8.63
C VAL A 173 -11.64 4.77 -9.83
N THR A 174 -12.94 4.60 -9.63
CA THR A 174 -13.92 4.56 -10.72
C THR A 174 -15.21 5.29 -10.36
N HIS A 175 -16.16 5.39 -11.30
CA HIS A 175 -17.48 5.98 -11.10
C HIS A 175 -17.43 7.40 -10.53
N ALA A 176 -16.86 8.35 -11.27
CA ALA A 176 -16.73 9.76 -10.88
C ALA A 176 -16.10 10.01 -9.48
N SER A 177 -15.34 9.05 -8.95
CA SER A 177 -14.58 9.28 -7.72
C SER A 177 -13.61 10.44 -7.92
N ASP A 178 -13.36 11.22 -6.88
CA ASP A 178 -12.64 12.48 -7.02
C ASP A 178 -11.80 12.83 -5.79
N TYR A 179 -10.78 13.67 -5.97
CA TYR A 179 -9.90 14.08 -4.87
C TYR A 179 -9.26 12.90 -4.12
N VAL A 180 -8.68 11.97 -4.88
CA VAL A 180 -8.05 10.77 -4.34
C VAL A 180 -6.53 10.90 -4.37
N THR A 181 -5.84 10.38 -3.36
CA THR A 181 -4.38 10.30 -3.35
C THR A 181 -3.90 8.96 -2.84
N LEU A 182 -3.04 8.31 -3.62
CA LEU A 182 -2.23 7.18 -3.20
C LEU A 182 -0.78 7.64 -3.03
N SER A 183 -0.25 7.58 -1.82
CA SER A 183 1.11 8.05 -1.54
C SER A 183 1.97 7.08 -0.73
N ASN A 184 3.30 7.12 -0.94
CA ASN A 184 4.30 6.37 -0.18
C ASN A 184 4.00 4.87 -0.06
N SER A 185 3.28 4.29 -1.03
CA SER A 185 2.75 2.93 -0.96
C SER A 185 3.52 1.99 -1.88
N TYR A 186 3.44 0.68 -1.64
CA TYR A 186 4.12 -0.35 -2.41
C TYR A 186 3.10 -1.31 -3.02
N LEU A 187 3.04 -1.37 -4.36
CA LEU A 187 2.11 -2.23 -5.10
C LEU A 187 2.94 -3.25 -5.86
N HIS A 188 2.79 -4.54 -5.57
CA HIS A 188 3.68 -5.56 -6.13
C HIS A 188 3.03 -6.93 -6.22
N ASP A 189 3.70 -7.85 -6.93
CA ASP A 189 3.29 -9.26 -7.08
C ASP A 189 1.82 -9.41 -7.51
N HIS A 190 1.45 -8.69 -8.58
CA HIS A 190 0.08 -8.62 -9.06
C HIS A 190 -0.01 -8.24 -10.55
N TYR A 191 -1.11 -8.58 -11.22
CA TYR A 191 -1.29 -8.35 -12.67
C TYR A 191 -1.98 -7.02 -13.01
N LYS A 192 -2.97 -6.57 -12.22
CA LYS A 192 -3.80 -5.39 -12.47
C LYS A 192 -3.62 -4.38 -11.34
N ALA A 193 -2.45 -3.75 -11.28
CA ALA A 193 -2.04 -2.97 -10.10
C ALA A 193 -2.96 -1.78 -9.79
N SER A 194 -3.45 -1.06 -10.80
CA SER A 194 -4.37 0.04 -10.58
C SER A 194 -5.17 0.38 -11.83
N LEU A 195 -6.44 0.75 -11.63
CA LEU A 195 -7.35 1.27 -12.65
C LEU A 195 -7.93 2.63 -12.24
N VAL A 196 -7.96 3.58 -13.17
CA VAL A 196 -8.64 4.86 -13.00
C VAL A 196 -9.62 5.06 -14.15
N GLY A 197 -10.92 5.01 -13.86
CA GLY A 197 -12.00 4.96 -14.86
C GLY A 197 -12.18 3.56 -15.45
N HIS A 198 -13.35 2.95 -15.22
CA HIS A 198 -13.57 1.52 -15.52
C HIS A 198 -14.00 1.23 -16.97
N SER A 199 -14.45 2.24 -17.71
CA SER A 199 -15.05 2.04 -19.03
C SER A 199 -14.94 3.28 -19.91
N ASP A 200 -14.50 3.08 -21.16
CA ASP A 200 -14.44 4.12 -22.19
C ASP A 200 -15.82 4.69 -22.56
N SER A 201 -16.90 3.98 -22.22
CA SER A 201 -18.28 4.42 -22.48
C SER A 201 -18.94 5.11 -21.29
N ASN A 202 -18.22 5.35 -20.20
CA ASN A 202 -18.75 5.94 -18.97
C ASN A 202 -18.47 7.45 -18.86
N GLY A 203 -18.18 8.12 -19.99
CA GLY A 203 -17.81 9.53 -20.01
C GLY A 203 -18.87 10.48 -19.46
N ASP A 204 -20.17 10.12 -19.52
CA ASP A 204 -21.25 10.94 -18.96
C ASP A 204 -21.15 11.07 -17.43
N GLU A 205 -20.61 10.06 -16.76
CA GLU A 205 -20.35 10.05 -15.32
C GLU A 205 -18.93 10.58 -15.03
N ASP A 206 -17.91 10.10 -15.74
CA ASP A 206 -16.51 10.32 -15.37
C ASP A 206 -15.92 11.67 -15.83
N THR A 207 -16.52 12.34 -16.83
CA THR A 207 -15.96 13.59 -17.38
C THR A 207 -15.95 14.72 -16.34
N GLY A 208 -14.75 15.22 -16.03
CA GLY A 208 -14.56 16.27 -15.03
C GLY A 208 -14.29 15.77 -13.61
N HIS A 209 -14.22 14.44 -13.43
CA HIS A 209 -13.89 13.75 -12.19
C HIS A 209 -12.60 12.93 -12.35
N LEU A 210 -12.39 11.92 -11.48
CA LEU A 210 -11.21 11.05 -11.46
C LEU A 210 -9.91 11.83 -11.22
N THR A 211 -9.96 12.84 -10.36
CA THR A 211 -8.79 13.64 -9.98
C THR A 211 -7.95 12.87 -8.95
N VAL A 212 -6.96 12.10 -9.44
CA VAL A 212 -6.13 11.20 -8.62
C VAL A 212 -4.66 11.64 -8.60
N THR A 213 -4.03 11.64 -7.43
CA THR A 213 -2.57 11.80 -7.27
C THR A 213 -1.92 10.47 -6.92
N TYR A 214 -0.81 10.15 -7.59
CA TYR A 214 0.15 9.13 -7.18
C TYR A 214 1.45 9.82 -6.76
N ALA A 215 1.90 9.65 -5.51
CA ALA A 215 3.09 10.33 -5.00
C ALA A 215 4.01 9.38 -4.23
N ASN A 216 5.28 9.26 -4.64
CA ASN A 216 6.31 8.47 -3.95
C ASN A 216 5.97 6.98 -3.77
N ASN A 217 5.14 6.42 -4.65
CA ASN A 217 4.83 4.99 -4.62
C ASN A 217 5.96 4.18 -5.27
N CYS A 218 6.14 2.96 -4.79
CA CYS A 218 6.98 1.94 -5.41
C CYS A 218 6.06 0.93 -6.11
N THR A 219 6.49 0.46 -7.28
CA THR A 219 5.82 -0.58 -8.07
C THR A 219 6.85 -1.60 -8.54
#